data_AF-A0A2K8KN60-F1
#
_entry.id   AF-A0A2K8KN60-F1
#
_cell.length_a   1.000
_cell.length_b   1.000
_cell.length_c   1.000
_cell.angle_alpha   90.00
_cell.angle_beta   90.00
_cell.angle_gamma   90.00
#
_symmetry.space_group_name_H-M   'P 1'
#
loop_
_entity.id
_entity.type
_entity.pdbx_description
1 polymer ?
#
loop_
_entity_poly.entity_id
_entity_poly.type
_entity_poly.pdbx_seq_one_letter_code
_entity_poly.pdbx_strand_id
1 'polypeptide(L)'
;MKSTRSKHDIQSDLADEVAAFLTHGGNISQVERGKSGLSPDKPWINPFKTSEGEKALSRTPLPDVVAAIDARKQSKKKPLVKHRKPKKTWIFDDFGEPVRWVWSEESTS
;
A
#
# COMPACT_ATOMS: atom_id res chain seq x y z
N MET A 1 -18.85 15.34 -20.29
CA MET A 1 -18.08 14.39 -19.46
C MET A 1 -16.99 13.79 -20.35
N LYS A 2 -15.71 13.81 -19.94
CA LYS A 2 -14.67 13.10 -20.72
C LYS A 2 -14.86 11.61 -20.52
N SER A 3 -15.02 10.86 -21.61
CA SER A 3 -15.18 9.41 -21.55
C SER A 3 -13.92 8.78 -20.97
N THR A 4 -14.06 7.99 -19.90
CA THR A 4 -12.95 7.24 -19.34
C THR A 4 -12.66 6.07 -20.29
N ARG A 5 -11.47 6.06 -20.89
CA ARG A 5 -11.02 4.98 -21.79
C ARG A 5 -11.08 3.64 -21.06
N SER A 6 -11.60 2.61 -21.73
CA SER A 6 -11.58 1.24 -21.21
C SER A 6 -10.17 0.66 -21.26
N LYS A 7 -9.90 -0.36 -20.45
CA LYS A 7 -8.64 -1.12 -20.51
C LYS A 7 -8.40 -1.69 -21.91
N HIS A 8 -9.46 -2.15 -22.58
CA HIS A 8 -9.37 -2.71 -23.91
C HIS A 8 -8.93 -1.66 -24.94
N ASP A 9 -9.49 -0.45 -24.84
CA ASP A 9 -9.10 0.67 -25.72
C ASP A 9 -7.60 0.98 -25.58
N ILE A 10 -7.10 1.03 -24.34
CA ILE A 10 -5.68 1.28 -24.05
C ILE A 10 -4.78 0.17 -24.63
N GLN A 11 -5.24 -1.08 -24.58
CA GLN A 11 -4.48 -2.20 -25.14
C GLN A 11 -4.43 -2.15 -26.67
N SER A 12 -5.55 -1.79 -27.32
CA SER A 12 -5.60 -1.60 -28.77
C SER A 12 -4.66 -0.47 -29.20
N ASP A 13 -4.75 0.69 -28.54
CA ASP A 13 -3.90 1.85 -28.85
C ASP A 13 -2.41 1.49 -28.77
N LEU A 14 -2.01 0.77 -27.72
CA LEU A 14 -0.61 0.36 -27.52
C LEU A 14 -0.15 -0.63 -28.60
N ALA A 15 -1.01 -1.56 -29.01
CA ALA A 15 -0.69 -2.51 -30.07
C ALA A 15 -0.49 -1.79 -31.41
N ASP A 16 -1.34 -0.81 -31.72
CA ASP A 16 -1.25 0.01 -32.92
C ASP A 16 0.04 0.86 -32.93
N GLU A 17 0.41 1.46 -31.79
CA GLU A 17 1.64 2.24 -31.64
C GLU A 17 2.90 1.38 -31.84
N VAL A 18 2.90 0.16 -31.30
CA VAL A 18 3.99 -0.81 -31.52
C VAL A 18 4.06 -1.23 -32.99
N ALA A 19 2.93 -1.52 -33.62
CA ALA A 19 2.89 -1.90 -35.03
C ALA A 19 3.39 -0.75 -35.93
N ALA A 20 2.98 0.49 -35.66
CA ALA A 20 3.47 1.67 -36.37
C ALA A 20 5.00 1.84 -36.23
N PHE A 21 5.53 1.63 -35.02
CA PHE A 21 6.97 1.68 -34.77
C PHE A 21 7.73 0.59 -35.55
N LEU A 22 7.21 -0.64 -35.60
CA LEU A 22 7.84 -1.76 -36.31
C LEU A 22 7.79 -1.60 -37.85
N THR A 23 6.72 -1.00 -38.37
CA THR A 23 6.49 -0.88 -39.83
C THR A 23 7.23 0.30 -40.45
N HIS A 24 7.14 1.47 -39.83
CA HIS A 24 7.73 2.70 -40.36
C HIS A 24 9.09 3.04 -39.75
N GLY A 25 9.48 2.31 -38.69
CA GLY A 25 10.57 2.74 -37.82
C GLY A 25 10.16 3.96 -36.99
N GLY A 26 10.96 4.28 -35.98
CA GLY A 26 10.72 5.45 -35.14
C GLY A 26 11.89 5.69 -34.20
N ASN A 27 11.90 6.85 -33.55
CA ASN A 27 12.86 7.17 -32.50
C ASN A 27 12.18 7.05 -31.14
N ILE A 28 12.74 6.24 -30.23
CA ILE A 28 12.25 6.12 -28.87
C ILE A 28 12.86 7.26 -28.05
N SER A 29 12.01 8.15 -27.55
CA SER A 29 12.48 9.19 -26.63
C SER A 29 12.81 8.57 -25.27
N GLN A 30 14.11 8.41 -25.00
CA GLN A 30 14.58 7.96 -23.69
C GLN A 30 14.49 9.11 -22.70
N VAL A 31 13.63 8.95 -21.69
CA VAL A 31 13.51 9.90 -20.59
C VAL A 31 14.39 9.44 -19.42
N GLU A 32 15.12 10.37 -18.81
CA GLU A 32 15.93 10.06 -17.63
C GLU A 32 15.07 9.61 -16.45
N ARG A 33 15.59 8.63 -15.71
CA ARG A 33 14.94 8.14 -14.49
C ARG A 33 14.85 9.28 -13.46
N GLY A 34 13.66 9.46 -12.88
CA GLY A 34 13.40 10.51 -11.89
C GLY A 34 12.96 11.85 -12.50
N LYS A 35 12.91 11.99 -13.83
CA LYS A 35 12.32 13.18 -14.46
C LYS A 35 10.80 13.13 -14.28
N SER A 36 10.26 14.15 -13.62
CA SER A 36 8.81 14.28 -13.45
C SER A 36 8.14 14.57 -14.80
N GLY A 37 6.97 13.99 -15.04
CA GLY A 37 6.14 14.28 -16.22
C GLY A 37 5.43 15.65 -16.15
N LEU A 38 5.79 16.47 -15.17
CA LEU A 38 5.23 17.79 -15.01
C LEU A 38 5.92 18.84 -15.87
N SER A 39 5.12 19.70 -16.50
CA SER A 39 5.66 20.88 -17.17
C SER A 39 6.26 21.84 -16.14
N PRO A 40 7.45 22.43 -16.40
CA PRO A 40 7.99 23.50 -15.56
C PRO A 40 7.03 24.70 -15.46
N ASP A 41 6.22 24.94 -16.49
CA ASP A 41 5.26 26.03 -16.54
C ASP A 41 3.98 25.74 -15.74
N LYS A 42 3.77 24.48 -15.35
CA LYS A 42 2.58 24.04 -14.60
C LYS A 42 2.96 23.07 -13.49
N PRO A 43 3.51 23.58 -12.37
CA PRO A 43 3.83 22.76 -11.21
C PRO A 43 2.57 22.12 -10.60
N TRP A 44 2.76 20.97 -9.94
CA TRP A 44 1.67 20.21 -9.35
C TRP A 44 1.32 20.89 -8.05
N ILE A 45 0.11 21.41 -7.99
CA ILE A 45 -0.41 22.04 -6.79
C ILE A 45 -1.14 20.95 -6.03
N ASN A 46 -0.65 20.62 -4.83
CA ASN A 46 -1.34 19.71 -3.94
C ASN A 46 -2.71 20.32 -3.55
N PRO A 47 -3.84 19.73 -3.97
CA PRO A 47 -5.17 20.27 -3.66
C PRO A 47 -5.50 20.20 -2.15
N PHE A 48 -4.70 19.47 -1.37
CA PHE A 48 -4.81 19.35 0.08
C PHE A 48 -3.78 20.18 0.85
N LYS A 49 -2.97 21.01 0.16
CA LYS A 49 -2.28 22.08 0.90
C LYS A 49 -3.35 23.04 1.37
N THR A 50 -3.73 22.90 2.63
CA THR A 50 -4.42 23.94 3.38
C THR A 50 -3.62 25.20 3.16
N SER A 51 -4.27 26.22 2.61
CA SER A 51 -3.65 27.53 2.41
C SER A 51 -2.96 27.93 3.72
N GLU A 52 -1.77 28.52 3.66
CA GLU A 52 -1.07 29.14 4.80
C GLU A 52 -1.90 30.26 5.50
N GLY A 53 -3.17 30.45 5.11
CA GLY A 53 -4.16 31.35 5.70
C GLY A 53 -5.44 30.69 6.20
N GLU A 54 -5.52 29.37 6.41
CA GLU A 54 -6.57 28.83 7.30
C GLU A 54 -6.33 29.41 8.69
N LYS A 55 -7.07 30.46 9.05
CA LYS A 55 -6.99 31.11 10.37
C LYS A 55 -7.04 30.01 11.42
N ALA A 56 -5.94 29.83 12.14
CA ALA A 56 -5.85 28.88 13.23
C ALA A 56 -7.06 29.11 14.13
N LEU A 57 -7.99 28.15 14.13
CA LEU A 57 -9.15 28.20 15.02
C LEU A 57 -8.61 28.35 16.43
N SER A 58 -9.21 29.24 17.23
CA SER A 58 -8.85 29.37 18.64
C SER A 58 -9.21 28.05 19.34
N ARG A 59 -8.20 27.21 19.57
CA ARG A 59 -8.34 25.93 20.26
C ARG A 59 -8.02 26.15 21.73
N THR A 60 -8.90 25.72 22.62
CA THR A 60 -8.59 25.66 24.05
C THR A 60 -7.62 24.50 24.30
N PRO A 61 -6.40 24.75 24.80
CA PRO A 61 -5.50 23.66 25.17
C PRO A 61 -6.09 22.91 26.37
N LEU A 62 -6.23 21.59 26.24
CA LEU A 62 -6.72 20.67 27.28
C LEU A 62 -5.63 19.65 27.64
N PRO A 63 -4.49 20.11 28.22
CA PRO A 63 -3.34 19.25 28.50
C PRO A 63 -3.70 18.10 29.45
N ASP A 64 -4.58 18.33 30.41
CA ASP A 64 -4.99 17.32 31.42
C ASP A 64 -5.73 16.14 30.77
N VAL A 65 -6.55 16.40 29.76
CA VAL A 65 -7.28 15.37 29.02
C VAL A 65 -6.31 14.52 28.19
N VAL A 66 -5.33 15.17 27.56
CA VAL A 66 -4.27 14.48 26.82
C VAL A 66 -3.44 13.60 27.77
N ALA A 67 -3.04 14.15 28.91
CA ALA A 67 -2.30 13.42 29.94
C ALA A 67 -3.08 12.19 30.46
N ALA A 68 -4.40 12.32 30.69
CA ALA A 68 -5.26 11.21 31.10
C ALA A 68 -5.38 10.12 30.02
N ILE A 69 -5.49 10.50 28.74
CA ILE A 69 -5.51 9.57 27.61
C ILE A 69 -4.19 8.80 27.52
N ASP A 70 -3.06 9.49 27.65
CA ASP A 70 -1.74 8.86 27.54
C ASP A 70 -1.46 7.95 28.75
N ALA A 71 -1.84 8.35 29.96
CA ALA A 71 -1.79 7.49 31.14
C ALA A 71 -2.62 6.19 30.95
N ARG A 72 -3.79 6.28 30.31
CA ARG A 72 -4.61 5.11 29.96
C ARG A 72 -3.98 4.21 28.89
N LYS A 73 -3.22 4.77 27.95
CA LYS A 73 -2.47 3.97 26.96
C LYS A 73 -1.27 3.28 27.59
N GLN A 74 -0.62 3.92 28.55
CA GLN A 74 0.55 3.39 29.24
C GLN A 74 0.22 2.38 30.34
N SER A 75 -1.00 2.37 30.87
CA SER A 75 -1.46 1.30 31.76
C SER A 75 -1.60 -0.01 30.97
N LYS A 76 -0.46 -0.72 30.98
CA LYS A 76 -0.11 -1.89 30.20
C LYS A 76 -1.26 -2.90 30.09
N LYS A 77 -1.51 -3.35 28.86
CA LYS A 77 -2.09 -4.67 28.60
C LYS A 77 -1.22 -5.67 29.36
N LYS A 78 -1.77 -6.34 30.39
CA LYS A 78 -1.13 -7.52 30.96
C LYS A 78 -0.83 -8.47 29.80
N PRO A 79 0.37 -9.04 29.67
CA PRO A 79 0.63 -10.03 28.63
C PRO A 79 -0.40 -11.15 28.85
N LEU A 80 -1.30 -11.29 27.87
CA LEU A 80 -2.26 -12.39 27.91
C LEU A 80 -1.43 -13.66 27.84
N VAL A 81 -1.49 -14.47 28.89
CA VAL A 81 -0.86 -15.79 28.91
C VAL A 81 -1.52 -16.60 27.80
N LYS A 82 -0.82 -16.72 26.67
CA LYS A 82 -1.30 -17.53 25.55
C LYS A 82 -1.08 -18.99 25.93
N HIS A 83 -2.14 -19.66 26.36
CA HIS A 83 -2.13 -21.12 26.46
C HIS A 83 -1.85 -21.70 25.07
N ARG A 84 -0.78 -22.48 24.93
CA ARG A 84 -0.48 -23.20 23.69
C ARG A 84 -1.58 -24.23 23.49
N LYS A 85 -2.33 -24.07 22.39
CA LYS A 85 -3.32 -25.05 21.95
C LYS A 85 -2.67 -25.97 20.92
N PRO A 86 -3.06 -27.25 20.85
CA PRO A 86 -2.62 -28.13 19.78
C PRO A 86 -2.95 -27.48 18.43
N LYS A 87 -1.99 -27.51 17.50
CA LYS A 87 -2.15 -26.97 16.15
C LYS A 87 -2.28 -28.12 15.17
N LYS A 88 -3.17 -27.95 14.19
CA LYS A 88 -3.36 -28.88 13.08
C LYS A 88 -2.27 -28.61 12.04
N THR A 89 -1.37 -29.57 11.85
CA THR A 89 -0.22 -29.44 10.95
C THR A 89 -0.34 -30.48 9.84
N TRP A 90 -0.01 -30.09 8.60
CA TRP A 90 0.03 -31.01 7.45
C TRP A 90 1.34 -31.81 7.45
N ILE A 91 1.23 -33.11 7.21
CA ILE A 91 2.37 -33.97 6.85
C ILE A 91 2.44 -34.01 5.33
N PHE A 92 3.63 -33.77 4.79
CA PHE A 92 3.92 -33.82 3.37
C PHE A 92 4.70 -35.09 3.04
N ASP A 93 4.39 -35.71 1.91
CA ASP A 93 5.15 -36.84 1.36
C ASP A 93 6.48 -36.39 0.73
N ASP A 94 7.32 -37.33 0.26
CA ASP A 94 8.62 -37.06 -0.38
C ASP A 94 8.52 -36.15 -1.63
N PHE A 95 7.31 -36.02 -2.19
CA PHE A 95 6.99 -35.12 -3.30
C PHE A 95 6.37 -33.77 -2.87
N GLY A 96 6.20 -33.52 -1.57
CA GLY A 96 5.63 -32.27 -1.04
C GLY A 96 4.10 -32.19 -1.08
N GLU A 97 3.41 -33.28 -1.39
CA GLU A 97 1.94 -33.34 -1.37
C GLU A 97 1.40 -33.56 0.05
N PRO A 98 0.35 -32.85 0.49
CA PRO A 98 -0.20 -33.01 1.82
C PRO A 98 -0.97 -34.33 1.94
N VAL A 99 -0.46 -35.26 2.75
CA VAL A 99 -1.05 -36.59 2.93
C VAL A 99 -2.17 -36.58 3.97
N ARG A 100 -1.88 -36.02 5.16
CA ARG A 100 -2.85 -35.98 6.26
C ARG A 100 -2.51 -34.90 7.28
N TRP A 101 -3.49 -34.58 8.11
CA TRP A 101 -3.33 -33.67 9.24
C TRP A 101 -3.04 -34.42 10.53
N VAL A 102 -2.17 -33.86 11.36
CA VAL A 102 -1.88 -34.34 12.72
C VAL A 102 -1.91 -33.17 13.69
N TRP A 103 -2.39 -33.41 14.90
CA TRP A 103 -2.29 -32.44 15.99
C TRP A 103 -0.87 -32.50 16.57
N SER A 104 -0.10 -31.44 16.40
CA SER A 104 1.22 -31.31 17.05
C SER A 104 1.07 -30.56 18.36
N GLU A 105 1.45 -31.21 19.46
CA GLU A 105 1.77 -30.54 20.71
C GLU A 105 3.21 -30.04 20.58
N GLU A 106 3.45 -28.74 20.70
CA GLU A 106 4.82 -28.20 20.78
C GLU A 106 5.45 -28.70 22.10
N SER A 107 6.03 -29.90 22.09
CA SER A 107 6.86 -30.44 23.16
C SER A 107 8.19 -29.69 23.16
N THR A 108 8.46 -28.96 24.24
CA THR A 108 9.73 -28.27 24.49
C THR A 108 10.91 -29.24 24.38
N SER A 109 11.96 -28.82 23.68
CA SER A 109 13.33 -29.11 24.08
C SER A 109 14.02 -27.80 24.43
#